data_AF-A0AAV2BG25-F1
#
_entry.id   AF-A0AAV2BG25-F1
#
_cell.length_a   1.000
_cell.length_b   1.000
_cell.length_c   1.000
_cell.angle_alpha   90.00
_cell.angle_beta   90.00
_cell.angle_gamma   90.00
#
_symmetry.space_group_name_H-M   'P 1'
#
loop_
_entity.id
_entity.type
_entity.pdbx_description
1 polymer ?
#
loop_
_entity_poly.entity_id
_entity_poly.type
_entity_poly.pdbx_seq_one_letter_code
_entity_poly.pdbx_strand_id
1 'polypeptide(L)'
;MNGVDLLRRENFTPTNANSSIPKKRYCFVGDFHENDVMSPSKAKKLLSIVKAERMSVLDAGATLFKRIQKKGSKEFPVELRAFALILSFYSSKAYEYVRKTFVNCLPHPVTLRKWLVYSC
;
A
#
# COMPACT_ATOMS: atom_id res chain seq x y z
N MET A 1 -73.53 -19.33 -3.61
CA MET A 1 -73.13 -18.93 -4.98
C MET A 1 -72.35 -17.63 -4.87
N ASN A 2 -71.15 -17.63 -5.47
CA ASN A 2 -70.38 -16.50 -6.02
C ASN A 2 -69.83 -15.50 -4.98
N GLY A 3 -68.53 -15.46 -4.69
CA GLY A 3 -67.44 -14.93 -5.54
C GLY A 3 -67.02 -13.57 -4.95
N VAL A 4 -65.79 -13.07 -4.91
CA VAL A 4 -64.50 -13.38 -5.55
C VAL A 4 -63.43 -12.59 -4.77
N ASP A 5 -62.19 -13.05 -4.82
CA ASP A 5 -60.96 -12.36 -4.41
C ASP A 5 -60.88 -10.89 -4.86
N LEU A 6 -60.23 -10.05 -4.05
CA LEU A 6 -59.44 -8.91 -4.55
C LEU A 6 -58.36 -8.48 -3.54
N LEU A 7 -57.11 -8.69 -3.96
CA LEU A 7 -55.86 -8.19 -3.38
C LEU A 7 -55.92 -6.70 -3.02
N ARG A 8 -55.14 -6.31 -2.00
CA ARG A 8 -53.88 -5.55 -2.18
C ARG A 8 -53.37 -5.03 -0.83
N ARG A 9 -52.26 -5.62 -0.36
CA ARG A 9 -51.34 -5.01 0.60
C ARG A 9 -50.78 -3.73 -0.02
N GLU A 10 -50.96 -2.59 0.62
CA GLU A 10 -49.99 -1.51 0.53
C GLU A 10 -49.65 -0.96 1.91
N ASN A 11 -48.36 -0.72 2.06
CA ASN A 11 -47.64 -0.42 3.29
C ASN A 11 -47.92 1.01 3.75
N PHE A 12 -48.09 1.23 5.05
CA PHE A 12 -48.00 2.56 5.65
C PHE A 12 -47.11 2.50 6.89
N THR A 13 -45.90 3.04 6.77
CA THR A 13 -44.98 3.26 7.89
C THR A 13 -45.41 4.50 8.67
N PRO A 14 -45.40 4.50 10.01
CA PRO A 14 -45.20 5.72 10.75
C PRO A 14 -43.78 5.76 11.32
N THR A 15 -43.11 6.83 10.90
CA THR A 15 -41.88 7.39 11.45
C THR A 15 -41.93 7.57 12.97
N ASN A 16 -40.82 7.17 13.59
CA ASN A 16 -40.05 7.90 14.60
C ASN A 16 -40.75 8.39 15.88
N ALA A 17 -40.48 7.68 16.98
CA ALA A 17 -40.47 8.25 18.32
C ALA A 17 -39.11 7.97 18.97
N ASN A 18 -38.24 8.98 18.96
CA ASN A 18 -37.03 9.04 19.76
C ASN A 18 -37.40 9.05 21.25
N SER A 19 -37.14 7.95 21.97
CA SER A 19 -36.76 8.04 23.38
C SER A 19 -35.95 6.83 23.86
N SER A 20 -34.83 7.18 24.49
CA SER A 20 -34.26 6.54 25.68
C SER A 20 -33.37 5.28 25.58
N ILE A 21 -32.33 5.37 26.42
CA ILE A 21 -31.41 4.35 26.95
C ILE A 21 -30.17 4.10 26.07
N PRO A 22 -28.93 4.32 26.59
CA PRO A 22 -27.74 3.75 25.97
C PRO A 22 -27.84 2.23 26.09
N LYS A 23 -28.42 1.59 25.06
CA LYS A 23 -28.51 0.14 24.97
C LYS A 23 -27.08 -0.39 24.98
N LYS A 24 -26.65 -0.99 26.09
CA LYS A 24 -25.53 -1.93 26.07
C LYS A 24 -25.89 -2.92 24.96
N ARG A 25 -25.10 -2.97 23.88
CA ARG A 25 -25.35 -3.89 22.78
C ARG A 25 -25.22 -5.30 23.35
N TYR A 26 -26.34 -5.90 23.71
CA TYR A 26 -26.41 -7.34 23.89
C TYR A 26 -26.20 -7.91 22.50
N CYS A 27 -24.98 -8.36 22.20
CA CYS A 27 -24.73 -9.22 21.06
C CYS A 27 -25.46 -10.53 21.34
N PHE A 28 -26.69 -10.66 20.83
CA PHE A 28 -27.38 -11.93 20.86
C PHE A 28 -26.65 -12.88 19.91
N VAL A 29 -26.31 -14.07 20.40
CA VAL A 29 -25.69 -15.11 19.59
C VAL A 29 -26.71 -15.51 18.51
N GLY A 30 -26.51 -15.09 17.26
CA GLY A 30 -27.40 -15.42 16.13
C GLY A 30 -27.58 -14.31 15.09
N ASP A 31 -27.28 -13.05 15.39
CA ASP A 31 -27.42 -11.92 14.45
C ASP A 31 -26.16 -11.72 13.58
N PHE A 32 -25.52 -12.83 13.16
CA PHE A 32 -24.35 -12.77 12.28
C PHE A 32 -24.82 -12.91 10.82
N HIS A 33 -24.68 -11.85 10.03
CA HIS A 33 -24.90 -11.94 8.59
C HIS A 33 -23.67 -12.56 7.91
N GLU A 34 -23.82 -13.15 6.72
CA GLU A 34 -22.71 -13.73 5.94
C GLU A 34 -21.51 -12.78 5.78
N ASN A 35 -21.78 -11.48 5.71
CA ASN A 35 -20.77 -10.42 5.63
C ASN A 35 -19.96 -10.25 6.95
N ASP A 36 -20.54 -10.57 8.10
CA ASP A 36 -19.88 -10.49 9.41
C ASP A 36 -18.91 -11.64 9.64
N VAL A 37 -19.17 -12.79 9.03
CA VAL A 37 -18.26 -13.96 9.05
C VAL A 37 -16.93 -13.65 8.37
N MET A 38 -16.96 -12.81 7.34
CA MET A 38 -15.77 -12.37 6.59
C MET A 38 -15.10 -11.13 7.21
N SER A 39 -15.72 -10.50 8.21
CA SER A 39 -15.17 -9.32 8.87
C SER A 39 -13.97 -9.71 9.74
N PRO A 40 -12.76 -9.22 9.43
CA PRO A 40 -11.60 -9.56 10.23
C PRO A 40 -11.76 -8.99 11.63
N SER A 41 -11.61 -9.83 12.66
CA SER A 41 -11.45 -9.35 14.05
C SER A 41 -10.36 -8.28 14.11
N LYS A 42 -10.45 -7.34 15.05
CA LYS A 42 -9.50 -6.22 15.21
C LYS A 42 -8.04 -6.65 15.11
N ALA A 43 -7.67 -7.78 15.71
CA ALA A 43 -6.32 -8.34 15.64
C ALA A 43 -5.93 -8.82 14.23
N LYS A 44 -6.83 -9.51 13.53
CA LYS A 44 -6.63 -9.96 12.14
C LYS A 44 -6.48 -8.78 11.19
N LYS A 45 -7.26 -7.71 11.41
CA LYS A 45 -7.15 -6.45 10.65
C LYS A 45 -5.77 -5.81 10.84
N LEU A 46 -5.30 -5.68 12.09
CA LEU A 46 -3.95 -5.16 12.37
C LEU A 46 -2.85 -6.02 11.73
N LEU A 47 -2.94 -7.35 11.82
CA LEU A 47 -1.98 -8.23 11.18
C LEU A 47 -1.95 -8.08 9.65
N SER A 48 -3.10 -7.89 9.01
CA SER A 48 -3.17 -7.65 7.56
C SER A 48 -2.53 -6.31 7.17
N ILE A 49 -2.70 -5.26 7.98
CA ILE A 49 -2.07 -3.95 7.77
C ILE A 49 -0.55 -4.08 7.90
N VAL A 50 -0.07 -4.65 9.01
CA VAL A 50 1.37 -4.86 9.23
C VAL A 50 1.97 -5.76 8.14
N LYS A 51 1.23 -6.75 7.65
CA LYS A 51 1.68 -7.61 6.55
C LYS A 51 1.77 -6.85 5.22
N ALA A 52 0.82 -5.98 4.92
CA ALA A 52 0.85 -5.12 3.73
C ALA A 52 2.03 -4.12 3.79
N GLU A 53 2.26 -3.49 4.95
CA GLU A 53 3.40 -2.59 5.17
C GLU A 53 4.75 -3.30 5.11
N ARG A 54 4.85 -4.52 5.67
CA ARG A 54 6.09 -5.32 5.56
C ARG A 54 6.34 -5.78 4.14
N MET A 55 5.29 -6.07 3.37
CA MET A 55 5.43 -6.45 1.97
C MET A 55 5.97 -5.31 1.10
N SER A 56 5.57 -4.05 1.33
CA SER A 56 6.10 -2.92 0.55
C SER A 56 7.61 -2.70 0.79
N VAL A 57 8.08 -2.86 2.02
CA VAL A 57 9.52 -2.75 2.35
C VAL A 57 10.32 -3.94 1.80
N LEU A 58 9.78 -5.16 1.90
CA LEU A 58 10.42 -6.35 1.35
C LEU A 58 10.49 -6.32 -0.19
N ASP A 59 9.48 -5.72 -0.85
CA ASP A 59 9.49 -5.53 -2.30
C ASP A 59 10.54 -4.53 -2.77
N ALA A 60 10.73 -3.41 -2.05
CA ALA A 60 11.80 -2.45 -2.31
C ALA A 60 13.20 -3.08 -2.17
N GLY A 61 13.42 -3.91 -1.15
CA GLY A 61 14.65 -4.68 -1.00
C GLY A 61 14.82 -5.71 -2.13
N ALA A 62 13.76 -6.45 -2.46
CA ALA A 62 13.79 -7.48 -3.49
C ALA A 62 14.07 -6.90 -4.89
N THR A 63 13.53 -5.73 -5.22
CA THR A 63 13.80 -5.04 -6.50
C THR A 63 15.26 -4.58 -6.58
N LEU A 64 15.85 -4.09 -5.48
CA LEU A 64 17.28 -3.77 -5.41
C LEU A 64 18.15 -5.02 -5.60
N PHE A 65 17.85 -6.12 -4.91
CA PHE A 65 18.60 -7.38 -5.05
C PHE A 65 18.50 -7.96 -6.47
N LYS A 66 17.32 -7.93 -7.09
CA LYS A 66 17.14 -8.33 -8.51
C LYS A 66 17.99 -7.47 -9.45
N ARG A 67 18.08 -6.16 -9.19
CA ARG A 67 18.93 -5.24 -9.96
C ARG A 67 20.41 -5.54 -9.80
N ILE A 68 20.85 -5.84 -8.59
CA ILE A 68 22.24 -6.23 -8.29
C ILE A 68 22.61 -7.53 -9.02
N GLN A 69 21.70 -8.51 -9.05
CA GLN A 69 21.91 -9.78 -9.76
C GLN A 69 21.92 -9.61 -11.28
N LYS A 70 21.14 -8.67 -11.83
CA LYS A 70 21.09 -8.41 -13.27
C LYS A 70 22.25 -7.52 -13.71
N LYS A 71 23.36 -8.15 -14.08
CA LYS A 71 24.54 -7.51 -14.68
C LYS A 71 24.10 -6.73 -15.94
N GLY A 72 23.94 -5.41 -15.82
CA GLY A 72 23.57 -4.52 -16.93
C GLY A 72 22.16 -3.94 -16.93
N SER A 73 21.46 -3.85 -15.78
CA SER A 73 20.25 -3.00 -15.70
C SER A 73 20.63 -1.52 -15.90
N LYS A 74 20.42 -1.01 -17.13
CA LYS A 74 20.92 0.30 -17.61
C LYS A 74 20.21 1.50 -16.99
N GLU A 75 18.96 1.34 -16.55
CA GLU A 75 18.11 2.48 -16.19
C GLU A 75 18.07 2.66 -14.68
N PHE A 76 18.72 3.70 -14.17
CA PHE A 76 18.56 4.14 -12.78
C PHE A 76 17.28 4.99 -12.67
N PRO A 77 16.53 4.90 -11.56
CA PRO A 77 15.40 5.79 -11.31
C PRO A 77 15.90 7.24 -11.21
N VAL A 78 15.08 8.19 -11.62
CA VAL A 78 15.48 9.60 -11.80
C VAL A 78 15.99 10.23 -10.50
N GLU A 79 15.39 9.84 -9.37
CA GLU A 79 15.75 10.30 -8.03
C GLU A 79 17.16 9.86 -7.65
N LEU A 80 17.51 8.60 -7.95
CA LEU A 80 18.88 8.10 -7.72
C LEU A 80 19.89 8.75 -8.66
N ARG A 81 19.50 9.13 -9.89
CA ARG A 81 20.40 9.86 -10.80
C ARG A 81 20.70 11.25 -10.25
N ALA A 82 19.66 11.99 -9.83
CA ALA A 82 19.80 13.32 -9.25
C ALA A 82 20.67 13.26 -7.98
N PHE A 83 20.38 12.34 -7.07
CA PHE A 83 21.17 12.12 -5.86
C PHE A 83 22.64 11.81 -6.19
N ALA A 84 22.89 10.91 -7.15
CA ALA A 84 24.24 10.53 -7.56
C ALA A 84 25.03 11.72 -8.14
N LEU A 85 24.38 12.54 -8.96
CA LEU A 85 24.97 13.76 -9.54
C LEU A 85 25.34 14.75 -8.44
N ILE A 86 24.39 15.06 -7.54
CA ILE A 86 24.58 15.97 -6.41
C ILE A 86 25.74 15.49 -5.52
N LEU A 87 25.74 14.22 -5.13
CA LEU A 87 26.78 13.67 -4.26
C LEU A 87 28.16 13.72 -4.93
N SER A 88 28.24 13.42 -6.23
CA SER A 88 29.48 13.49 -6.99
C SER A 88 30.03 14.92 -7.12
N PHE A 89 29.12 15.90 -7.21
CA PHE A 89 29.45 17.32 -7.24
C PHE A 89 30.03 17.81 -5.91
N TYR A 90 29.43 17.40 -4.79
CA TYR A 90 29.92 17.78 -3.46
C TYR A 90 31.22 17.07 -3.08
N SER A 91 31.34 15.77 -3.33
CA SER A 91 32.54 14.99 -2.98
C SER A 91 32.62 13.67 -3.74
N SER A 92 33.62 13.56 -4.60
CA SER A 92 33.95 12.30 -5.29
C SER A 92 34.29 11.16 -4.34
N LYS A 93 34.95 11.46 -3.21
CA LYS A 93 35.25 10.46 -2.16
C LYS A 93 33.99 9.94 -1.47
N ALA A 94 33.04 10.83 -1.17
CA ALA A 94 31.76 10.43 -0.58
C ALA A 94 30.96 9.53 -1.54
N TYR A 95 30.97 9.87 -2.83
CA TYR A 95 30.36 9.05 -3.87
C TYR A 95 30.95 7.63 -3.93
N GLU A 96 32.28 7.52 -3.94
CA GLU A 96 32.95 6.22 -3.95
C GLU A 96 32.66 5.38 -2.71
N TYR A 97 32.59 6.03 -1.54
CA TYR A 97 32.24 5.36 -0.29
C TYR A 97 30.85 4.73 -0.37
N VAL A 98 29.82 5.51 -0.72
CA VAL A 98 28.45 4.99 -0.84
C VAL A 98 28.38 3.87 -1.87
N ARG A 99 29.06 4.02 -3.01
CA ARG A 99 29.08 2.97 -4.04
C ARG A 99 29.71 1.66 -3.54
N LYS A 100 30.80 1.73 -2.78
CA LYS A 100 31.47 0.55 -2.19
C LYS A 100 30.63 -0.10 -1.09
N THR A 101 30.01 0.71 -0.23
CA THR A 101 29.24 0.23 0.93
C THR A 101 27.91 -0.41 0.52
N PHE A 102 27.21 0.15 -0.48
CA PHE A 102 25.86 -0.27 -0.85
C PHE A 102 25.83 -1.11 -2.14
N VAL A 103 26.66 -2.16 -2.22
CA VAL A 103 26.63 -3.18 -3.30
C VAL A 103 26.57 -2.57 -4.72
N ASN A 104 27.30 -1.48 -4.96
CA ASN A 104 27.28 -0.74 -6.23
C ASN A 104 25.87 -0.28 -6.66
N CYS A 105 25.02 0.14 -5.71
CA CYS A 105 23.69 0.67 -6.00
C CYS A 105 23.71 1.97 -6.83
N LEU A 106 24.85 2.66 -6.85
CA LEU A 106 25.08 3.88 -7.64
C LEU A 106 25.76 3.58 -8.98
N PRO A 107 25.49 4.39 -10.03
CA PRO A 107 26.10 4.24 -11.34
C PRO A 107 27.65 4.30 -11.31
N HIS A 108 28.30 3.88 -12.39
CA HIS A 108 29.75 4.08 -12.49
C HIS A 108 30.05 5.58 -12.73
N PRO A 109 31.15 6.16 -12.21
CA PRO A 109 31.50 7.56 -12.45
C PRO A 109 31.64 7.93 -13.94
N VAL A 110 31.96 6.96 -14.81
CA VAL A 110 31.93 7.15 -16.28
C VAL A 110 30.50 7.44 -16.77
N THR A 111 29.50 6.74 -16.21
CA THR A 111 28.08 6.96 -16.54
C THR A 111 27.62 8.34 -16.07
N LEU A 112 28.05 8.78 -14.88
CA LEU A 112 27.77 10.14 -14.39
C LEU A 112 28.32 11.22 -15.33
N ARG A 113 29.56 11.07 -15.78
CA ARG A 113 30.17 12.01 -16.75
C ARG A 113 29.37 12.10 -18.04
N LYS A 114 28.86 10.98 -18.55
CA LYS A 114 27.97 10.99 -19.72
C LYS A 114 26.71 11.83 -19.44
N TRP A 115 26.06 11.64 -18.30
CA TRP A 115 24.85 12.40 -17.97
C TRP A 115 25.09 13.89 -17.81
N LEU A 116 26.21 14.30 -17.20
CA LEU A 116 26.56 15.71 -17.08
C LEU A 116 26.74 16.38 -18.45
N VAL A 117 27.38 15.70 -19.41
CA VAL A 117 27.65 16.25 -20.75
C VAL A 117 26.38 16.43 -21.59
N TYR A 118 25.37 15.57 -21.43
CA TYR A 118 24.10 15.68 -22.16
C TYR A 118 23.04 16.55 -21.44
N SER A 119 23.36 17.10 -20.25
CA SER A 119 22.44 17.93 -19.47
C SER A 119 22.69 19.44 -19.67
N CYS A 120 23.60 19.81 -20.58
CA CYS A 120 23.88 21.19 -21.00
C CYS A 120 23.28 21.48 -22.37
#